data_AF-A0A401ZDB9-F1
#
_entry.id   AF-A0A401ZDB9-F1
#
_cell.length_a   1.000
_cell.length_b   1.000
_cell.length_c   1.000
_cell.angle_alpha   90.00
_cell.angle_beta   90.00
_cell.angle_gamma   90.00
#
_symmetry.space_group_name_H-M   'P 1'
#
loop_
_entity.id
_entity.type
_entity.pdbx_description
1 polymer ?
#
loop_
_entity_poly.entity_id
_entity_poly.type
_entity_poly.pdbx_seq_one_letter_code
_entity_poly.pdbx_strand_id
1 'polypeptide(L)'
;MLNTSVWEAVTWNVARAGGFTAFFLLTLAVALGLALSSHLQSNRWPRLINNELHNFVTLLALIFTGVHVLAVWLDPFTKFGWNEMLIPLASHYRPVWMALGIVGFYIGLAIGLSTLLRPIIGYTWWRRLHVLTLLLYALVIVHGIATGTDTRTWWGSAIYAFSVLLVGGLLLARLVRPIGARQGRPHPVLALATVILVALGTFWAGLGPLQPGWAATAATQSSTTNSATTQTAFPQSFSGNLEGQVRQNSSRFSGEVSIRMNMAISSGPAGNVQVFLRGQVANDNTLSITSSSVALLSDSGQPLYTGSLTQFDASNQWNMIANLNSTANNSQLQVQMKLQVDDSGQVSGTITGGNGASSSPNGNI
;
A
#
# COMPACT_ATOMS: atom_id res chain seq x y z
N MET A 1 -21.82 19.26 -0.25
CA MET A 1 -20.46 18.80 0.04
C MET A 1 -20.16 17.51 -0.74
N LEU A 2 -20.38 17.48 -2.05
CA LEU A 2 -20.30 16.26 -2.89
C LEU A 2 -18.96 16.09 -3.63
N ASN A 3 -17.98 16.96 -3.40
CA ASN A 3 -16.76 17.00 -4.20
C ASN A 3 -15.57 16.24 -3.60
N THR A 4 -15.51 15.99 -2.28
CA THR A 4 -14.33 15.38 -1.64
C THR A 4 -14.21 13.88 -1.92
N SER A 5 -15.29 13.12 -1.78
CA SER A 5 -15.28 11.67 -2.02
C SER A 5 -15.06 11.30 -3.50
N VAL A 6 -15.63 12.08 -4.42
CA VAL A 6 -15.40 11.93 -5.86
C VAL A 6 -13.95 12.27 -6.20
N TRP A 7 -13.39 13.34 -5.63
CA TRP A 7 -11.98 13.68 -5.83
C TRP A 7 -11.06 12.59 -5.32
N GLU A 8 -11.27 12.08 -4.10
CA GLU A 8 -10.45 11.00 -3.53
C GLU A 8 -10.50 9.74 -4.40
N ALA A 9 -11.69 9.35 -4.87
CA ALA A 9 -11.82 8.22 -5.77
C ALA A 9 -11.11 8.46 -7.11
N VAL A 10 -11.15 9.69 -7.63
CA VAL A 10 -10.50 10.06 -8.90
C VAL A 10 -8.98 10.11 -8.73
N THR A 11 -8.42 10.81 -7.74
CA THR A 11 -6.96 10.86 -7.50
C THR A 11 -6.41 9.47 -7.29
N TRP A 12 -7.08 8.65 -6.49
CA TRP A 12 -6.67 7.27 -6.22
C TRP A 12 -6.67 6.41 -7.48
N ASN A 13 -7.76 6.43 -8.26
CA ASN A 13 -7.87 5.65 -9.49
C ASN A 13 -6.88 6.13 -10.55
N VAL A 14 -6.63 7.44 -10.64
CA VAL A 14 -5.64 8.02 -11.56
C VAL A 14 -4.23 7.66 -11.13
N ALA A 15 -3.90 7.74 -9.84
CA ALA A 15 -2.59 7.33 -9.32
C ALA A 15 -2.33 5.85 -9.61
N ARG A 16 -3.32 4.98 -9.34
CA ARG A 16 -3.27 3.55 -9.60
C ARG A 16 -3.14 3.23 -11.10
N ALA A 17 -4.06 3.73 -11.93
CA ALA A 17 -4.05 3.47 -13.37
C ALA A 17 -2.81 4.07 -14.04
N GLY A 18 -2.41 5.27 -13.63
CA GLY A 18 -1.19 5.95 -14.07
C GLY A 18 0.05 5.13 -13.74
N GLY A 19 0.14 4.58 -12.53
CA GLY A 19 1.25 3.72 -12.09
C GLY A 19 1.39 2.45 -12.93
N PHE A 20 0.29 1.72 -13.13
CA PHE A 20 0.29 0.52 -14.00
C PHE A 20 0.62 0.86 -15.46
N THR A 21 0.09 1.98 -15.98
CA THR A 21 0.35 2.43 -17.35
C THR A 21 1.82 2.81 -17.52
N ALA A 22 2.38 3.59 -16.58
CA ALA A 22 3.80 3.95 -16.58
C ALA A 22 4.71 2.70 -16.53
N PHE A 23 4.38 1.73 -15.67
CA PHE A 23 5.13 0.47 -15.56
C PHE A 23 5.07 -0.36 -16.85
N PHE A 24 3.89 -0.47 -17.46
CA PHE A 24 3.72 -1.20 -18.72
C PHE A 24 4.50 -0.53 -19.86
N LEU A 25 4.43 0.80 -19.97
CA LEU A 25 5.20 1.55 -20.96
C LEU A 25 6.71 1.46 -20.73
N LEU A 26 7.17 1.52 -19.48
CA LEU A 26 8.57 1.28 -19.12
C LEU A 26 9.02 -0.12 -19.55
N THR A 27 8.20 -1.14 -19.30
CA THR A 27 8.45 -2.52 -19.72
C THR A 27 8.62 -2.60 -21.24
N LEU A 28 7.71 -1.98 -22.00
CA LEU A 28 7.78 -1.93 -23.46
C LEU A 28 9.02 -1.16 -23.95
N ALA A 29 9.36 -0.02 -23.34
CA ALA A 29 10.55 0.75 -23.68
C ALA A 29 11.83 -0.07 -23.49
N VAL A 30 11.95 -0.79 -22.37
CA VAL A 30 13.08 -1.70 -22.08
C VAL A 30 13.12 -2.87 -23.07
N ALA A 31 11.98 -3.51 -23.32
CA ALA A 31 11.88 -4.63 -24.24
C ALA A 31 12.28 -4.22 -25.67
N LEU A 32 11.79 -3.07 -26.15
CA LEU A 32 12.19 -2.47 -27.42
C LEU A 32 13.70 -2.19 -27.41
N GLY A 33 14.23 -1.49 -26.40
CA GLY A 33 15.67 -1.19 -26.31
C GLY A 33 16.56 -2.45 -26.35
N LEU A 34 16.14 -3.53 -25.69
CA LEU A 34 16.79 -4.83 -25.76
C LEU A 34 16.69 -5.45 -27.16
N ALA A 35 15.49 -5.45 -27.77
CA ALA A 35 15.27 -5.96 -29.12
C ALA A 35 16.15 -5.24 -30.17
N LEU A 36 16.16 -3.89 -30.16
CA LEU A 36 17.01 -3.07 -31.03
C LEU A 36 18.50 -3.39 -30.87
N SER A 37 18.95 -3.67 -29.63
CA SER A 37 20.35 -3.96 -29.34
C SER A 37 20.79 -5.37 -29.74
N SER A 38 19.84 -6.30 -29.87
CA SER A 38 20.11 -7.74 -30.03
C SER A 38 20.17 -8.22 -31.50
N HIS A 39 20.12 -7.31 -32.48
CA HIS A 39 20.03 -7.65 -33.91
C HIS A 39 18.91 -8.67 -34.25
N LEU A 40 17.92 -8.85 -33.37
CA LEU A 40 16.65 -9.55 -33.61
C LEU A 40 15.76 -8.79 -34.61
N GLN A 41 16.36 -7.92 -35.42
CA GLN A 41 15.70 -7.17 -36.47
C GLN A 41 15.25 -8.16 -37.55
N SER A 42 13.96 -8.46 -37.54
CA SER A 42 13.29 -9.01 -38.69
C SER A 42 13.38 -8.01 -39.85
N ASN A 43 13.57 -8.49 -41.08
CA ASN A 43 13.48 -7.68 -42.30
C ASN A 43 12.14 -6.92 -42.42
N ARG A 44 11.12 -7.33 -41.63
CA ARG A 44 9.80 -6.70 -41.58
C ARG A 44 9.75 -5.41 -40.74
N TRP A 45 10.73 -5.13 -39.88
CA TRP A 45 10.73 -3.96 -38.99
C TRP A 45 12.02 -3.14 -39.15
N PRO A 46 12.00 -2.07 -39.97
CA PRO A 46 13.11 -1.16 -40.15
C PRO A 46 13.62 -0.58 -38.83
N ARG A 47 14.95 -0.42 -38.73
CA ARG A 47 15.64 0.12 -37.54
C ARG A 47 15.13 1.51 -37.12
N LEU A 48 14.72 2.30 -38.12
CA LEU A 48 14.18 3.64 -37.93
C LEU A 48 12.84 3.61 -37.18
N ILE A 49 11.91 2.73 -37.56
CA ILE A 49 10.58 2.62 -36.93
C ILE A 49 10.71 2.18 -35.48
N ASN A 50 11.62 1.24 -35.20
CA ASN A 50 11.88 0.77 -33.84
C ASN A 50 12.51 1.86 -32.95
N ASN A 51 13.38 2.71 -33.49
CA ASN A 51 13.97 3.84 -32.76
C ASN A 51 12.91 4.89 -32.41
N GLU A 52 12.09 5.29 -33.38
CA GLU A 52 11.02 6.25 -33.15
C GLU A 52 9.98 5.71 -32.17
N LEU A 53 9.61 4.44 -32.29
CA LEU A 53 8.71 3.78 -31.36
C LEU A 53 9.30 3.73 -29.94
N HIS A 54 10.59 3.40 -29.79
CA HIS A 54 11.26 3.41 -28.50
C HIS A 54 11.23 4.82 -27.88
N ASN A 55 11.54 5.86 -28.65
CA ASN A 55 11.50 7.24 -28.17
C ASN A 55 10.07 7.64 -27.75
N PHE A 56 9.07 7.34 -28.57
CA PHE A 56 7.67 7.64 -28.28
C PHE A 56 7.17 6.95 -27.01
N VAL A 57 7.41 5.63 -26.89
CA VAL A 57 7.01 4.85 -25.70
C VAL A 57 7.75 5.32 -24.45
N THR A 58 9.03 5.68 -24.57
CA THR A 58 9.81 6.21 -23.43
C THR A 58 9.30 7.57 -22.97
N LEU A 59 8.94 8.46 -23.91
CA LEU A 59 8.33 9.75 -23.58
C LEU A 59 6.98 9.56 -22.89
N LEU A 60 6.15 8.64 -23.39
CA LEU A 60 4.86 8.33 -22.79
C LEU A 60 5.02 7.74 -21.38
N ALA A 61 6.01 6.86 -21.18
CA ALA A 61 6.34 6.33 -19.86
C ALA A 61 6.71 7.45 -18.86
N LEU A 62 7.51 8.43 -19.29
CA LEU A 62 7.86 9.61 -18.47
C LEU A 62 6.63 10.47 -18.14
N ILE A 63 5.77 10.74 -19.13
CA ILE A 63 4.53 11.52 -18.91
C ILE A 63 3.63 10.81 -17.90
N PHE A 64 3.37 9.51 -18.06
CA PHE A 64 2.54 8.75 -17.13
C PHE A 64 3.19 8.58 -15.76
N THR A 65 4.52 8.54 -15.67
CA THR A 65 5.23 8.62 -14.39
C THR A 65 4.96 9.96 -13.71
N GLY A 66 5.00 11.07 -14.46
CA GLY A 66 4.62 12.39 -13.96
C GLY A 66 3.17 12.43 -13.48
N VAL A 67 2.22 11.88 -14.26
CA VAL A 67 0.81 11.76 -13.85
C VAL A 67 0.66 10.94 -12.57
N HIS A 68 1.34 9.80 -12.47
CA HIS A 68 1.33 8.95 -11.28
C HIS A 68 1.83 9.71 -10.05
N VAL A 69 3.00 10.36 -10.14
CA VAL A 69 3.58 11.13 -9.03
C VAL A 69 2.67 12.31 -8.65
N LEU A 70 2.15 13.06 -9.63
CA LEU A 70 1.23 14.18 -9.37
C LEU A 70 -0.08 13.71 -8.73
N ALA A 71 -0.64 12.59 -9.17
CA ALA A 71 -1.86 12.05 -8.60
C ALA A 71 -1.65 11.55 -7.17
N VAL A 72 -0.49 10.94 -6.87
CA VAL A 72 -0.10 10.57 -5.50
C VAL A 72 0.11 11.80 -4.63
N TRP A 73 0.68 12.88 -5.18
CA TRP A 73 0.87 14.13 -4.45
C TRP A 73 -0.45 14.83 -4.09
N LEU A 74 -1.38 14.86 -5.05
CA LEU A 74 -2.69 15.46 -4.89
C LEU A 74 -3.66 14.60 -4.07
N ASP A 75 -3.30 13.35 -3.77
CA ASP A 75 -4.16 12.41 -3.05
C ASP A 75 -4.43 12.92 -1.61
N PRO A 76 -5.69 13.30 -1.30
CA PRO A 76 -6.05 13.82 0.01
C PRO A 76 -5.85 12.81 1.14
N PHE A 77 -5.85 11.51 0.81
CA PHE A 77 -5.73 10.42 1.77
C PHE A 77 -4.32 10.31 2.35
N THR A 78 -3.29 10.51 1.53
CA THR A 78 -1.89 10.34 1.95
C THR A 78 -1.28 11.58 2.58
N LYS A 79 -1.84 12.77 2.34
CA LYS A 79 -1.35 14.08 2.84
C LYS A 79 0.17 14.25 2.70
N PHE A 80 0.76 13.78 1.60
CA PHE A 80 2.21 13.80 1.45
C PHE A 80 2.75 15.22 1.30
N GLY A 81 3.75 15.55 2.12
CA GLY A 81 4.54 16.78 1.95
C GLY A 81 5.54 16.66 0.79
N TRP A 82 6.01 17.80 0.28
CA TRP A 82 7.07 17.84 -0.76
C TRP A 82 8.33 17.06 -0.36
N ASN A 83 8.68 17.08 0.93
CA ASN A 83 9.83 16.37 1.46
C ASN A 83 9.69 14.84 1.31
N GLU A 84 8.49 14.31 1.48
CA GLU A 84 8.22 12.87 1.40
C GLU A 84 8.24 12.35 -0.04
N MET A 85 8.06 13.24 -1.02
CA MET A 85 8.16 12.91 -2.44
C MET A 85 9.59 13.00 -2.99
N LEU A 86 10.42 13.87 -2.44
CA LEU A 86 11.74 14.16 -2.98
C LEU A 86 12.88 13.53 -2.17
N ILE A 87 12.68 13.29 -0.87
CA ILE A 87 13.71 12.75 0.00
C ILE A 87 13.42 11.26 0.22
N PRO A 88 14.27 10.35 -0.27
CA PRO A 88 14.14 8.93 0.02
C PRO A 88 14.07 8.70 1.54
N LEU A 89 13.20 7.79 1.97
CA LEU A 89 12.96 7.42 3.38
C LEU A 89 12.29 8.49 4.26
N ALA A 90 11.95 9.67 3.74
CA ALA A 90 11.26 10.69 4.52
C ALA A 90 9.75 10.42 4.69
N SER A 91 9.16 9.55 3.85
CA SER A 91 7.74 9.22 3.89
C SER A 91 7.38 8.37 5.12
N HIS A 92 6.34 8.77 5.85
CA HIS A 92 5.78 7.96 6.94
C HIS A 92 5.09 6.68 6.43
N TYR A 93 4.70 6.67 5.17
CA TYR A 93 4.05 5.52 4.54
C TYR A 93 5.08 4.66 3.82
N ARG A 94 5.41 3.49 4.38
CA ARG A 94 6.28 2.49 3.75
C ARG A 94 7.60 3.10 3.22
N PRO A 95 8.42 3.73 4.09
CA PRO A 95 9.56 4.56 3.71
C PRO A 95 10.52 3.88 2.74
N VAL A 96 10.83 2.60 2.98
CA VAL A 96 11.75 1.82 2.14
C VAL A 96 11.22 1.67 0.72
N TRP A 97 9.95 1.28 0.57
CA TRP A 97 9.37 1.03 -0.74
C TRP A 97 9.12 2.34 -1.49
N MET A 98 8.73 3.41 -0.80
CA MET A 98 8.65 4.76 -1.37
C MET A 98 10.02 5.26 -1.83
N ALA A 99 11.08 5.04 -1.05
CA ALA A 99 12.45 5.39 -1.43
C ALA A 99 12.86 4.75 -2.76
N LEU A 100 12.49 3.48 -3.02
CA LEU A 100 12.78 2.84 -4.31
C LEU A 100 12.09 3.56 -5.48
N GLY A 101 10.86 4.03 -5.30
CA GLY A 101 10.13 4.81 -6.30
C GLY A 101 10.80 6.15 -6.59
N ILE A 102 11.22 6.87 -5.54
CA ILE A 102 11.92 8.16 -5.65
C ILE A 102 13.29 7.99 -6.32
N VAL A 103 14.09 7.02 -5.88
CA VAL A 103 15.40 6.71 -6.48
C VAL A 103 15.22 6.28 -7.94
N GLY A 104 14.21 5.46 -8.23
CA GLY A 104 13.85 5.09 -9.60
C GLY A 104 13.52 6.31 -10.45
N PHE A 105 12.67 7.21 -9.95
CA PHE A 105 12.32 8.45 -10.65
C PHE A 105 13.57 9.29 -10.99
N TYR A 106 14.52 9.44 -10.05
CA TYR A 106 15.77 10.16 -10.28
C TYR A 106 16.68 9.48 -11.32
N ILE A 107 16.80 8.15 -11.28
CA ILE A 107 17.55 7.41 -12.29
C ILE A 107 16.89 7.58 -13.67
N GLY A 108 15.56 7.49 -13.75
CA GLY A 108 14.79 7.70 -14.98
C GLY A 108 15.00 9.09 -15.58
N LEU A 109 14.91 10.14 -14.75
CA LEU A 109 15.21 11.51 -15.16
C LEU A 109 16.65 11.67 -15.63
N ALA A 110 17.62 11.12 -14.89
CA ALA A 110 19.03 11.19 -15.27
C ALA A 110 19.29 10.50 -16.62
N ILE A 111 18.66 9.36 -16.89
CA ILE A 111 18.77 8.66 -18.18
C ILE A 111 18.12 9.47 -19.31
N GLY A 112 16.93 10.04 -19.08
CA GLY A 112 16.25 10.91 -20.03
C GLY A 112 17.10 12.13 -20.40
N LEU A 113 17.60 12.85 -19.40
CA LEU A 113 18.50 13.99 -19.58
C LEU A 113 19.82 13.58 -20.27
N SER A 114 20.39 12.43 -19.92
CA SER A 114 21.61 11.95 -20.58
C SER A 114 21.43 11.72 -22.07
N THR A 115 20.21 11.38 -22.51
CA THR A 115 19.88 11.16 -23.92
C THR A 115 19.81 12.49 -24.68
N LEU A 116 19.26 13.54 -24.06
CA LEU A 116 19.27 14.90 -24.60
C LEU A 116 20.71 15.47 -24.66
N LEU A 117 21.50 15.21 -23.63
CA LEU A 117 22.89 15.67 -23.51
C LEU A 117 23.90 14.79 -24.25
N ARG A 118 23.45 13.74 -24.95
CA ARG A 118 24.30 12.80 -25.69
C ARG A 118 25.33 13.48 -26.62
N PRO A 119 25.01 14.56 -27.35
CA PRO A 119 25.98 15.25 -28.20
C PRO A 119 27.15 15.85 -27.41
N ILE A 120 26.95 16.17 -26.12
CA ILE A 120 27.93 16.83 -25.25
C ILE A 120 28.75 15.79 -24.47
N ILE A 121 28.09 14.81 -23.84
CA ILE A 121 28.76 13.82 -22.97
C ILE A 121 29.40 12.66 -23.76
N GLY A 122 29.08 12.54 -25.05
CA GLY A 122 29.57 11.48 -25.93
C GLY A 122 28.88 10.12 -25.72
N TYR A 123 29.09 9.22 -26.69
CA TYR A 123 28.41 7.92 -26.75
C TYR A 123 28.77 7.01 -25.57
N THR A 124 30.03 7.01 -25.11
CA THR A 124 30.51 6.12 -24.05
C THR A 124 29.80 6.37 -22.72
N TRP A 125 29.74 7.63 -22.30
CA TRP A 125 29.06 8.02 -21.05
C TRP A 125 27.55 7.85 -21.14
N TRP A 126 26.96 8.28 -22.26
CA TRP A 126 25.55 8.01 -22.53
C TRP A 126 25.22 6.52 -22.41
N ARG A 127 26.04 5.64 -23.00
CA ARG A 127 25.82 4.19 -22.95
C ARG A 127 25.91 3.63 -21.53
N ARG A 128 26.88 4.11 -20.72
CA ARG A 128 27.01 3.71 -19.31
C ARG A 128 25.79 4.10 -18.49
N LEU A 129 25.34 5.35 -18.63
CA LEU A 129 24.13 5.85 -17.97
C LEU A 129 22.88 5.10 -18.43
N HIS A 130 22.75 4.89 -19.74
CA HIS A 130 21.58 4.22 -20.31
C HIS A 130 21.47 2.74 -19.90
N VAL A 131 22.58 2.06 -19.55
CA VAL A 131 22.53 0.70 -18.97
C VAL A 131 21.87 0.69 -17.58
N LEU A 132 21.88 1.81 -16.84
CA LEU A 132 21.16 1.93 -15.57
C LEU A 132 19.64 1.78 -15.72
N THR A 133 19.09 1.78 -16.95
CA THR A 133 17.69 1.45 -17.19
C THR A 133 17.30 0.07 -16.65
N LEU A 134 18.24 -0.89 -16.62
CA LEU A 134 17.99 -2.21 -16.01
C LEU A 134 17.83 -2.12 -14.48
N LEU A 135 18.64 -1.28 -13.83
CA LEU A 135 18.50 -0.99 -12.40
C LEU A 135 17.19 -0.25 -12.12
N LEU A 136 16.87 0.77 -12.92
CA LEU A 136 15.59 1.48 -12.86
C LEU A 136 14.41 0.51 -12.92
N TYR A 137 14.39 -0.38 -13.92
CA TYR A 137 13.33 -1.37 -14.07
C TYR A 137 13.20 -2.26 -12.83
N ALA A 138 14.32 -2.74 -12.29
CA ALA A 138 14.33 -3.55 -11.07
C ALA A 138 13.78 -2.79 -9.85
N LEU A 139 14.15 -1.52 -9.67
CA LEU A 139 13.62 -0.70 -8.58
C LEU A 139 12.11 -0.46 -8.73
N VAL A 140 11.64 -0.14 -9.93
CA VAL A 140 10.22 0.15 -10.21
C VAL A 140 9.36 -1.09 -10.02
N ILE A 141 9.80 -2.28 -10.47
CA ILE A 141 9.00 -3.50 -10.26
C ILE A 141 8.93 -3.87 -8.78
N VAL A 142 10.03 -3.76 -8.04
CA VAL A 142 10.04 -4.02 -6.59
C VAL A 142 9.16 -3.00 -5.86
N HIS A 143 9.26 -1.71 -6.21
CA HIS A 143 8.39 -0.65 -5.70
C HIS A 143 6.92 -1.02 -5.94
N GLY A 144 6.53 -1.28 -7.19
CA GLY A 144 5.14 -1.56 -7.56
C GLY A 144 4.58 -2.80 -6.87
N ILE A 145 5.34 -3.90 -6.81
CA ILE A 145 4.92 -5.12 -6.13
C ILE A 145 4.77 -4.87 -4.61
N ALA A 146 5.69 -4.13 -4.00
CA ALA A 146 5.71 -3.93 -2.54
C ALA A 146 4.71 -2.88 -2.02
N THR A 147 4.39 -1.85 -2.83
CA THR A 147 3.44 -0.78 -2.47
C THR A 147 2.04 -1.03 -3.01
N GLY A 148 1.91 -1.74 -4.13
CA GLY A 148 0.66 -1.91 -4.86
C GLY A 148 -0.40 -2.68 -4.08
N THR A 149 -1.59 -2.09 -3.97
CA THR A 149 -2.78 -2.74 -3.39
C THR A 149 -3.31 -3.87 -4.28
N ASP A 150 -3.14 -3.74 -5.60
CA ASP A 150 -3.62 -4.70 -6.59
C ASP A 150 -2.63 -5.84 -6.90
N THR A 151 -1.47 -5.89 -6.25
CA THR A 151 -0.43 -6.91 -6.51
C THR A 151 -0.96 -8.35 -6.40
N ARG A 152 -1.96 -8.59 -5.55
CA ARG A 152 -2.59 -9.92 -5.37
C ARG A 152 -3.78 -10.19 -6.27
N THR A 153 -4.22 -9.20 -7.04
CA THR A 153 -5.23 -9.45 -8.05
C THR A 153 -4.63 -10.31 -9.15
N TRP A 154 -5.44 -11.19 -9.74
CA TRP A 154 -4.98 -12.06 -10.82
C TRP A 154 -4.42 -11.25 -12.01
N TRP A 155 -5.03 -10.09 -12.32
CA TRP A 155 -4.60 -9.24 -13.42
C TRP A 155 -3.31 -8.47 -13.10
N GLY A 156 -3.18 -7.93 -11.87
CA GLY A 156 -1.98 -7.20 -11.46
C GLY A 156 -0.75 -8.11 -11.41
N SER A 157 -0.89 -9.28 -10.80
CA SER A 157 0.15 -10.31 -10.77
C SER A 157 0.52 -10.81 -12.17
N ALA A 158 -0.45 -10.98 -13.08
CA ALA A 158 -0.20 -11.35 -14.47
C ALA A 158 0.62 -10.29 -15.23
N ILE A 159 0.35 -9.00 -15.02
CA ILE A 159 1.13 -7.90 -15.63
C ILE A 159 2.59 -7.95 -15.16
N TYR A 160 2.83 -8.11 -13.85
CA TYR A 160 4.19 -8.24 -13.32
C TYR A 160 4.91 -9.48 -13.87
N ALA A 161 4.24 -10.64 -13.87
CA ALA A 161 4.81 -11.88 -14.39
C ALA A 161 5.15 -11.76 -15.88
N PHE A 162 4.23 -11.23 -16.69
CA PHE A 162 4.47 -10.98 -18.12
C PHE A 162 5.67 -10.07 -18.34
N SER A 163 5.76 -8.98 -17.58
CA SER A 163 6.86 -8.03 -17.66
C SER A 163 8.22 -8.69 -17.37
N VAL A 164 8.32 -9.46 -16.28
CA VAL A 164 9.55 -10.17 -15.90
C VAL A 164 9.95 -11.21 -16.94
N LEU A 165 8.99 -12.00 -17.45
CA LEU A 165 9.26 -13.01 -18.47
C LEU A 165 9.74 -12.38 -19.78
N LEU A 166 9.11 -11.27 -20.21
CA LEU A 166 9.47 -10.57 -21.43
C LEU A 166 10.88 -9.95 -21.32
N VAL A 167 11.13 -9.14 -20.30
CA VAL A 167 12.41 -8.43 -20.13
C VAL A 167 13.52 -9.41 -19.80
N GLY A 168 13.28 -10.35 -18.87
CA GLY A 168 14.23 -11.40 -18.50
C GLY A 168 14.57 -12.30 -19.67
N GLY A 169 13.56 -12.76 -20.44
CA GLY A 169 13.77 -13.58 -21.63
C GLY A 169 14.60 -12.87 -22.71
N LEU A 170 14.30 -11.61 -23.00
CA LEU A 170 15.09 -10.80 -23.96
C LEU A 170 16.52 -10.55 -23.46
N LEU A 171 16.70 -10.29 -22.17
CA LEU A 171 18.03 -10.08 -21.57
C LEU A 171 18.86 -11.38 -21.62
N LEU A 172 18.27 -12.52 -21.27
CA LEU A 172 18.91 -13.83 -21.37
C LEU A 172 19.28 -14.17 -22.81
N ALA A 173 18.36 -13.99 -23.76
CA ALA A 173 18.63 -14.20 -25.17
C ALA A 173 19.82 -13.35 -25.66
N ARG A 174 19.93 -12.11 -25.17
CA ARG A 174 21.05 -11.22 -25.48
C ARG A 174 22.38 -11.66 -24.86
N LEU A 175 22.37 -12.19 -23.64
CA LEU A 175 23.59 -12.59 -22.93
C LEU A 175 24.16 -13.93 -23.42
N VAL A 176 23.29 -14.81 -23.93
CA VAL A 176 23.65 -16.18 -24.34
C VAL A 176 23.97 -16.29 -25.84
N ARG A 177 23.39 -15.46 -26.71
CA ARG A 177 23.62 -15.54 -28.17
C ARG A 177 24.93 -14.83 -28.57
N PRO A 178 25.96 -15.55 -29.07
CA PRO A 178 27.15 -14.92 -29.63
C PRO A 178 26.81 -14.19 -30.95
N ILE A 179 27.22 -12.93 -31.04
CA ILE A 179 26.90 -12.04 -32.16
C ILE A 179 27.95 -12.25 -33.27
N GLY A 180 27.64 -13.04 -34.30
CA GLY A 180 28.36 -13.09 -35.59
C GLY A 180 29.86 -13.46 -35.56
N ALA A 181 30.44 -13.74 -36.73
CA ALA A 181 31.79 -14.32 -36.90
C ALA A 181 32.99 -13.44 -36.43
N ARG A 182 32.76 -12.31 -35.76
CA ARG A 182 33.81 -11.45 -35.20
C ARG A 182 33.44 -10.97 -33.78
N GLN A 183 33.89 -11.74 -32.79
CA GLN A 183 34.31 -11.27 -31.45
C GLN A 183 33.25 -10.73 -30.46
N GLY A 184 32.12 -11.39 -30.28
CA GLY A 184 31.33 -11.26 -29.04
C GLY A 184 31.51 -12.47 -28.14
N ARG A 185 32.25 -12.35 -27.01
CA ARG A 185 32.31 -13.43 -26.01
C ARG A 185 30.95 -13.54 -25.30
N PRO A 186 30.32 -14.73 -25.22
CA PRO A 186 29.13 -14.89 -24.39
C PRO A 186 29.45 -14.54 -22.94
N HIS A 187 28.48 -14.00 -22.20
CA HIS A 187 28.61 -13.68 -20.78
C HIS A 187 27.75 -14.64 -19.95
N PRO A 188 28.11 -15.94 -19.86
CA PRO A 188 27.29 -16.95 -19.19
C PRO A 188 27.10 -16.65 -17.71
N VAL A 189 28.09 -16.01 -17.06
CA VAL A 189 28.00 -15.58 -15.66
C VAL A 189 26.88 -14.54 -15.46
N LEU A 190 26.76 -13.57 -16.36
CA LEU A 190 25.70 -12.56 -16.28
C LEU A 190 24.33 -13.16 -16.59
N ALA A 191 24.27 -14.13 -17.52
CA ALA A 191 23.04 -14.86 -17.82
C ALA A 191 22.56 -15.65 -16.60
N LEU A 192 23.46 -16.40 -15.96
CA LEU A 192 23.16 -17.12 -14.72
C LEU A 192 22.74 -16.17 -13.60
N ALA A 193 23.44 -15.04 -13.42
CA ALA A 193 23.07 -14.03 -12.43
C ALA A 193 21.66 -13.47 -12.68
N THR A 194 21.27 -13.28 -13.95
CA THR A 194 19.92 -12.83 -14.32
C THR A 194 18.86 -13.85 -13.91
N VAL A 195 19.09 -15.14 -14.20
CA VAL A 195 18.18 -16.23 -13.78
C VAL A 195 18.04 -16.27 -12.26
N ILE A 196 19.17 -16.19 -11.54
CA ILE A 196 19.19 -16.20 -10.07
C ILE A 196 18.42 -15.01 -9.51
N LEU A 197 18.64 -13.80 -10.04
CA LEU A 197 17.93 -12.60 -9.57
C LEU A 197 16.43 -12.69 -9.80
N VAL A 198 15.99 -13.24 -10.94
CA VAL A 198 14.56 -13.47 -11.20
C VAL A 198 14.00 -14.50 -10.21
N ALA A 199 14.69 -15.61 -9.97
CA ALA A 199 14.27 -16.63 -9.02
C ALA A 199 14.22 -16.11 -7.56
N LEU A 200 15.20 -15.30 -7.16
CA LEU A 200 15.20 -14.64 -5.85
C LEU A 200 14.05 -13.63 -5.73
N GLY A 201 13.79 -12.86 -6.79
CA GLY A 201 12.69 -11.91 -6.83
C GLY A 201 11.31 -12.58 -6.74
N THR A 202 11.09 -13.69 -7.46
CA THR A 202 9.84 -14.45 -7.38
C THR A 202 9.68 -15.11 -6.00
N PHE A 203 10.75 -15.65 -5.43
CA PHE A 203 10.73 -16.20 -4.07
C PHE A 203 10.42 -15.13 -3.02
N TRP A 204 11.07 -13.96 -3.10
CA TRP A 204 10.79 -12.81 -2.23
C TRP A 204 9.35 -12.32 -2.36
N ALA A 205 8.82 -12.24 -3.60
CA ALA A 205 7.43 -11.85 -3.82
C ALA A 205 6.45 -12.83 -3.16
N GLY A 206 6.73 -14.13 -3.24
CA GLY A 206 5.94 -15.19 -2.62
C GLY A 206 5.97 -15.20 -1.09
N LEU A 207 7.12 -14.85 -0.48
CA LEU A 207 7.27 -14.76 0.97
C LEU A 207 6.83 -13.42 1.58
N GLY A 208 6.79 -12.36 0.78
CA GLY A 208 6.48 -11.01 1.26
C GLY A 208 5.19 -10.47 0.66
N PRO A 209 5.26 -9.63 -0.39
CA PRO A 209 4.11 -8.91 -0.96
C PRO A 209 2.84 -9.74 -1.23
N LEU A 210 3.00 -10.99 -1.65
CA LEU A 210 1.88 -11.88 -1.95
C LEU A 210 1.22 -12.52 -0.71
N GLN A 211 1.87 -12.49 0.47
CA GLN A 211 1.33 -13.06 1.71
C GLN A 211 0.19 -12.23 2.31
N PRO A 212 -0.95 -12.83 2.72
CA PRO A 212 -2.01 -12.14 3.46
C PRO A 212 -1.45 -11.28 4.59
N GLY A 213 -1.86 -10.00 4.68
CA GLY A 213 -1.39 -9.11 5.74
C GLY A 213 -0.06 -8.37 5.51
N TRP A 214 0.71 -8.65 4.43
CA TRP A 214 1.92 -7.84 4.08
C TRP A 214 1.69 -6.33 4.14
N ALA A 215 0.48 -5.93 3.74
CA ALA A 215 0.13 -4.53 3.73
C ALA A 215 0.01 -3.90 5.13
N ALA A 216 -0.31 -4.69 6.15
CA ALA A 216 -0.31 -4.26 7.55
C ALA A 216 1.09 -4.33 8.16
N THR A 217 1.86 -5.39 7.90
CA THR A 217 3.19 -5.63 8.50
C THR A 217 4.26 -4.63 8.04
N ALA A 218 4.22 -4.19 6.78
CA ALA A 218 5.19 -3.23 6.25
C ALA A 218 5.01 -1.81 6.82
N ALA A 219 3.83 -1.46 7.33
CA ALA A 219 3.59 -0.21 8.04
C ALA A 219 4.16 -0.25 9.47
N THR A 220 4.19 -1.44 10.10
CA THR A 220 4.64 -1.63 11.49
C THR A 220 6.17 -1.64 11.65
N GLN A 221 6.96 -1.89 10.60
CA GLN A 221 8.43 -1.97 10.71
C GLN A 221 9.14 -0.63 10.89
N SER A 222 8.45 0.51 10.72
CA SER A 222 9.07 1.85 10.79
C SER A 222 8.81 2.57 12.11
N SER A 223 8.05 1.98 13.05
CA SER A 223 7.80 2.53 14.38
C SER A 223 8.84 2.07 15.43
N THR A 224 9.97 1.48 15.03
CA THR A 224 10.95 0.87 15.92
C THR A 224 11.94 1.83 16.60
N THR A 225 11.64 3.13 16.69
CA THR A 225 12.48 4.11 17.42
C THR A 225 11.77 4.93 18.47
N ASN A 226 10.54 4.58 18.83
CA ASN A 226 9.97 5.05 20.10
C ASN A 226 10.00 3.87 21.05
N SER A 227 10.70 4.02 22.18
CA SER A 227 10.66 3.10 23.31
C SER A 227 9.20 2.89 23.71
N ALA A 228 8.58 1.84 23.15
CA ALA A 228 7.24 1.42 23.50
C ALA A 228 7.35 0.83 24.90
N THR A 229 7.02 1.63 25.92
CA THR A 229 6.57 1.09 27.20
C THR A 229 5.44 0.13 26.88
N THR A 230 5.73 -1.17 26.95
CA THR A 230 4.76 -2.21 26.67
C THR A 230 3.66 -2.08 27.72
N GLN A 231 2.52 -1.51 27.34
CA GLN A 231 1.40 -1.34 28.24
C GLN A 231 0.83 -2.72 28.57
N THR A 232 1.16 -3.21 29.77
CA THR A 232 0.72 -4.52 30.28
C THR A 232 -0.61 -4.47 31.01
N ALA A 233 -1.09 -3.26 31.36
CA ALA A 233 -2.39 -3.05 32.01
C ALA A 233 -2.96 -1.65 31.71
N PHE A 234 -4.29 -1.55 31.64
CA PHE A 234 -5.00 -0.26 31.65
C PHE A 234 -5.22 0.23 33.09
N PRO A 235 -5.12 1.56 33.35
CA PRO A 235 -5.49 2.12 34.65
C PRO A 235 -6.96 1.82 35.00
N GLN A 236 -7.27 1.74 36.30
CA GLN A 236 -8.65 1.52 36.80
C GLN A 236 -9.61 2.65 36.43
N SER A 237 -9.07 3.84 36.15
CA SER A 237 -9.79 4.96 35.56
C SER A 237 -8.92 5.68 34.55
N PHE A 238 -9.43 5.96 33.35
CA PHE A 238 -8.69 6.68 32.32
C PHE A 238 -9.63 7.43 31.38
N SER A 239 -9.07 8.40 30.66
CA SER A 239 -9.71 9.05 29.52
C SER A 239 -8.75 9.10 28.34
N GLY A 240 -9.28 9.11 27.13
CA GLY A 240 -8.50 9.30 25.92
C GLY A 240 -9.39 9.66 24.74
N ASN A 241 -8.75 10.05 23.65
CA ASN A 241 -9.39 10.21 22.35
C ASN A 241 -9.28 8.90 21.57
N LEU A 242 -10.27 8.63 20.73
CA LEU A 242 -10.31 7.47 19.84
C LEU A 242 -10.25 7.94 18.40
N GLU A 243 -9.36 7.35 17.62
CA GLU A 243 -9.28 7.56 16.17
C GLU A 243 -9.12 6.21 15.46
N GLY A 244 -9.88 5.98 14.40
CA GLY A 244 -9.90 4.67 13.75
C GLY A 244 -10.76 4.58 12.51
N GLN A 245 -11.03 3.35 12.08
CA GLN A 245 -11.87 3.07 10.93
C GLN A 245 -12.95 2.03 11.25
N VAL A 246 -14.14 2.26 10.70
CA VAL A 246 -15.25 1.31 10.58
C VAL A 246 -15.10 0.53 9.29
N ARG A 247 -15.28 -0.78 9.38
CA ARG A 247 -15.55 -1.64 8.23
C ARG A 247 -16.90 -2.30 8.42
N GLN A 248 -17.79 -2.08 7.46
CA GLN A 248 -19.10 -2.71 7.42
C GLN A 248 -19.14 -3.73 6.29
N ASN A 249 -19.52 -4.96 6.63
CA ASN A 249 -19.86 -5.99 5.66
C ASN A 249 -21.33 -6.32 5.78
N SER A 250 -22.06 -6.20 4.69
CA SER A 250 -23.48 -6.57 4.58
C SER A 250 -23.65 -7.73 3.60
N SER A 251 -24.43 -8.73 4.00
CA SER A 251 -24.76 -9.88 3.16
C SER A 251 -26.14 -9.69 2.54
N ARG A 252 -26.17 -9.42 1.22
CA ARG A 252 -27.40 -9.14 0.46
C ARG A 252 -28.44 -10.27 0.49
N PHE A 253 -28.02 -11.50 0.80
CA PHE A 253 -28.89 -12.68 0.80
C PHE A 253 -29.46 -13.04 2.19
N SER A 254 -28.84 -12.57 3.27
CA SER A 254 -29.22 -12.96 4.65
C SER A 254 -29.69 -11.80 5.52
N GLY A 255 -29.60 -10.56 5.03
CA GLY A 255 -29.90 -9.36 5.83
C GLY A 255 -28.91 -9.11 6.98
N GLU A 256 -27.85 -9.93 7.05
CA GLU A 256 -26.86 -9.86 8.11
C GLU A 256 -25.87 -8.72 7.85
N VAL A 257 -25.62 -7.92 8.88
CA VAL A 257 -24.67 -6.83 8.89
C VAL A 257 -23.66 -7.05 10.01
N SER A 258 -22.38 -6.98 9.66
CA SER A 258 -21.29 -6.97 10.62
C SER A 258 -20.52 -5.66 10.50
N ILE A 259 -20.25 -5.05 11.65
CA ILE A 259 -19.52 -3.79 11.78
C ILE A 259 -18.32 -4.06 12.65
N ARG A 260 -17.12 -3.77 12.14
CA ARG A 260 -15.87 -3.85 12.90
C ARG A 260 -15.24 -2.47 12.97
N MET A 261 -14.94 -2.02 14.17
CA MET A 261 -14.26 -0.76 14.43
C MET A 261 -12.93 -1.07 15.09
N ASN A 262 -11.84 -0.59 14.48
CA ASN A 262 -10.51 -0.66 15.07
C ASN A 262 -10.06 0.78 15.32
N MET A 263 -9.83 1.13 16.58
CA MET A 263 -9.48 2.48 17.01
C MET A 263 -8.23 2.46 17.87
N ALA A 264 -7.37 3.46 17.72
CA ALA A 264 -6.23 3.71 18.59
C ALA A 264 -6.62 4.74 19.65
N ILE A 265 -6.08 4.59 20.86
CA ILE A 265 -6.26 5.56 21.94
C ILE A 265 -5.14 6.61 21.85
N SER A 266 -5.49 7.88 21.70
CA SER A 266 -4.57 9.01 21.77
C SER A 266 -4.86 9.87 23.01
N SER A 267 -3.88 10.63 23.49
CA SER A 267 -4.01 11.48 24.70
C SER A 267 -4.49 10.72 25.95
N GLY A 268 -4.06 9.46 26.11
CA GLY A 268 -4.48 8.54 27.18
C GLY A 268 -3.53 7.34 27.31
N PRO A 269 -3.93 6.24 27.97
CA PRO A 269 -3.14 5.01 28.01
C PRO A 269 -2.92 4.45 26.60
N ALA A 270 -1.69 4.02 26.33
CA ALA A 270 -1.31 3.44 25.04
C ALA A 270 -2.02 2.10 24.81
N GLY A 271 -2.76 2.01 23.71
CA GLY A 271 -3.44 0.78 23.32
C GLY A 271 -4.52 1.01 22.28
N ASN A 272 -5.19 -0.07 21.92
CA ASN A 272 -6.19 -0.09 20.87
C ASN A 272 -7.54 -0.59 21.41
N VAL A 273 -8.62 -0.14 20.79
CA VAL A 273 -9.99 -0.57 21.06
C VAL A 273 -10.54 -1.24 19.81
N GLN A 274 -11.05 -2.46 19.98
CA GLN A 274 -11.78 -3.14 18.93
C GLN A 274 -13.23 -3.33 19.36
N VAL A 275 -14.15 -2.90 18.49
CA VAL A 275 -15.58 -3.12 18.67
C VAL A 275 -16.09 -3.90 17.48
N PHE A 276 -16.80 -4.99 17.76
CA PHE A 276 -17.46 -5.82 16.77
C PHE A 276 -18.94 -5.90 17.08
N LEU A 277 -19.76 -5.50 16.10
CA LEU A 277 -21.22 -5.60 16.15
C LEU A 277 -21.66 -6.53 15.03
N ARG A 278 -22.63 -7.39 15.34
CA ARG A 278 -23.31 -8.23 14.37
C ARG A 278 -24.80 -8.06 14.59
N GLY A 279 -25.54 -7.89 13.52
CA GLY A 279 -26.97 -7.68 13.59
C GLY A 279 -27.69 -8.07 12.31
N GLN A 280 -29.00 -7.99 12.36
CA GLN A 280 -29.88 -8.14 11.21
C GLN A 280 -30.64 -6.84 10.99
N VAL A 281 -30.68 -6.39 9.74
CA VAL A 281 -31.47 -5.22 9.36
C VAL A 281 -32.91 -5.68 9.15
N ALA A 282 -33.83 -5.16 9.97
CA ALA A 282 -35.26 -5.40 9.81
C ALA A 282 -35.81 -4.60 8.62
N ASN A 283 -37.02 -4.97 8.17
CA ASN A 283 -37.66 -4.39 6.97
C ASN A 283 -37.96 -2.88 7.08
N ASP A 284 -37.85 -2.31 8.28
CA ASP A 284 -37.98 -0.89 8.60
C ASP A 284 -36.62 -0.14 8.61
N ASN A 285 -35.57 -0.75 8.05
CA ASN A 285 -34.20 -0.25 8.05
C ASN A 285 -33.56 -0.10 9.45
N THR A 286 -34.15 -0.69 10.49
CA THR A 286 -33.56 -0.70 11.83
C THR A 286 -32.57 -1.86 11.97
N LEU A 287 -31.39 -1.59 12.54
CA LEU A 287 -30.38 -2.60 12.81
C LEU A 287 -30.64 -3.23 14.19
N SER A 288 -31.12 -4.47 14.20
CA SER A 288 -31.20 -5.27 15.43
C SER A 288 -29.83 -5.89 15.72
N ILE A 289 -29.19 -5.52 16.83
CA ILE A 289 -27.88 -6.07 17.20
C ILE A 289 -28.09 -7.44 17.82
N THR A 290 -27.57 -8.49 17.18
CA THR A 290 -27.63 -9.88 17.63
C THR A 290 -26.46 -10.25 18.53
N SER A 291 -25.27 -9.68 18.28
CA SER A 291 -24.10 -9.90 19.14
C SER A 291 -23.17 -8.69 19.12
N SER A 292 -22.57 -8.36 20.26
CA SER A 292 -21.54 -7.34 20.38
C SER A 292 -20.32 -7.88 21.13
N SER A 293 -19.13 -7.46 20.73
CA SER A 293 -17.88 -7.76 21.41
C SER A 293 -17.01 -6.50 21.43
N VAL A 294 -16.45 -6.19 22.58
CA VAL A 294 -15.52 -5.08 22.79
C VAL A 294 -14.25 -5.62 23.42
N ALA A 295 -13.10 -5.20 22.92
CA ALA A 295 -11.80 -5.55 23.46
C ALA A 295 -10.90 -4.32 23.60
N LEU A 296 -10.24 -4.19 24.75
CA LEU A 296 -9.10 -3.29 24.92
C LEU A 296 -7.83 -4.12 24.73
N LEU A 297 -6.99 -3.68 23.80
CA LEU A 297 -5.76 -4.35 23.44
C LEU A 297 -4.57 -3.51 23.84
N SER A 298 -3.47 -4.18 24.19
CA SER A 298 -2.16 -3.53 24.29
C SER A 298 -1.74 -2.94 22.94
N ASP A 299 -0.69 -2.13 22.96
CA ASP A 299 -0.05 -1.63 21.74
C ASP A 299 0.51 -2.76 20.86
N SER A 300 0.84 -3.91 21.47
CA SER A 300 1.24 -5.14 20.78
C SER A 300 0.06 -5.99 20.27
N GLY A 301 -1.19 -5.54 20.46
CA GLY A 301 -2.39 -6.22 19.99
C GLY A 301 -2.87 -7.39 20.85
N GLN A 302 -2.39 -7.52 22.09
CA GLN A 302 -2.85 -8.56 23.02
C GLN A 302 -4.12 -8.09 23.74
N PRO A 303 -5.22 -8.87 23.79
CA PRO A 303 -6.45 -8.47 24.47
C PRO A 303 -6.26 -8.49 25.99
N LEU A 304 -6.30 -7.30 26.61
CA LEU A 304 -6.16 -7.13 28.07
C LEU A 304 -7.50 -7.14 28.79
N TYR A 305 -8.55 -6.65 28.14
CA TYR A 305 -9.93 -6.68 28.62
C TYR A 305 -10.87 -7.05 27.48
N THR A 306 -11.88 -7.85 27.76
CA THR A 306 -12.90 -8.27 26.78
C THR A 306 -14.29 -8.25 27.40
N GLY A 307 -15.31 -7.98 26.59
CA GLY A 307 -16.69 -7.98 27.04
C GLY A 307 -17.65 -7.64 25.91
N SER A 308 -18.86 -7.23 26.26
CA SER A 308 -19.92 -6.88 25.32
C SER A 308 -20.50 -5.51 25.62
N LEU A 309 -21.19 -4.93 24.64
CA LEU A 309 -21.95 -3.69 24.86
C LEU A 309 -23.17 -3.99 25.72
N THR A 310 -23.42 -3.11 26.69
CA THR A 310 -24.64 -3.06 27.50
C THR A 310 -25.60 -1.98 27.01
N GLN A 311 -25.07 -0.94 26.35
CA GLN A 311 -25.87 0.13 25.76
C GLN A 311 -25.26 0.57 24.43
N PHE A 312 -26.12 0.83 23.45
CA PHE A 312 -25.76 1.37 22.14
C PHE A 312 -26.87 2.30 21.67
N ASP A 313 -26.53 3.58 21.46
CA ASP A 313 -27.41 4.58 20.86
C ASP A 313 -26.68 5.23 19.68
N ALA A 314 -27.31 5.22 18.51
CA ALA A 314 -26.76 5.74 17.26
C ALA A 314 -27.51 6.99 16.73
N SER A 315 -28.40 7.59 17.52
CA SER A 315 -29.33 8.64 17.08
C SER A 315 -28.67 9.96 16.64
N ASN A 316 -27.65 10.43 17.37
CA ASN A 316 -26.91 11.67 17.06
C ASN A 316 -25.38 11.43 16.99
N GLN A 317 -24.82 10.95 18.10
CA GLN A 317 -23.46 10.44 18.18
C GLN A 317 -23.56 9.03 18.74
N TRP A 318 -22.68 8.14 18.28
CA TRP A 318 -22.67 6.75 18.70
C TRP A 318 -22.18 6.68 20.15
N ASN A 319 -23.11 6.54 21.08
CA ASN A 319 -22.83 6.39 22.49
C ASN A 319 -22.91 4.92 22.86
N MET A 320 -21.80 4.37 23.32
CA MET A 320 -21.66 2.96 23.65
C MET A 320 -21.17 2.80 25.08
N ILE A 321 -21.75 1.85 25.80
CA ILE A 321 -21.27 1.44 27.12
C ILE A 321 -20.97 -0.05 27.07
N ALA A 322 -19.78 -0.44 27.52
CA ALA A 322 -19.32 -1.82 27.59
C ALA A 322 -18.85 -2.17 29.00
N ASN A 323 -19.20 -3.38 29.45
CA ASN A 323 -18.61 -3.95 30.66
C ASN A 323 -17.57 -4.99 30.24
N LEU A 324 -16.32 -4.75 30.60
CA LEU A 324 -15.19 -5.58 30.21
C LEU A 324 -14.60 -6.31 31.41
N ASN A 325 -14.25 -7.57 31.23
CA ASN A 325 -13.51 -8.36 32.20
C ASN A 325 -12.04 -8.44 31.77
N SER A 326 -11.11 -8.31 32.71
CA SER A 326 -9.68 -8.49 32.42
C SER A 326 -9.40 -9.94 32.03
N THR A 327 -8.51 -10.11 31.06
CA THR A 327 -8.03 -11.43 30.62
C THR A 327 -7.00 -12.02 31.60
N ALA A 328 -6.37 -11.18 32.44
CA ALA A 328 -5.31 -11.59 33.37
C ALA A 328 -5.82 -11.76 34.81
N ASN A 329 -6.73 -10.89 35.26
CA ASN A 329 -7.26 -10.85 36.62
C ASN A 329 -8.79 -10.83 36.61
N ASN A 330 -9.45 -11.14 37.73
CA ASN A 330 -10.93 -11.07 37.81
C ASN A 330 -11.47 -9.64 38.01
N SER A 331 -10.77 -8.63 37.45
CA SER A 331 -11.14 -7.21 37.55
C SER A 331 -12.07 -6.81 36.41
N GLN A 332 -13.08 -6.00 36.74
CA GLN A 332 -14.04 -5.47 35.76
C GLN A 332 -13.75 -4.01 35.48
N LEU A 333 -14.08 -3.57 34.27
CA LEU A 333 -13.89 -2.20 33.82
C LEU A 333 -15.07 -1.80 32.95
N GLN A 334 -15.77 -0.74 33.34
CA GLN A 334 -16.79 -0.16 32.50
C GLN A 334 -16.16 0.90 31.61
N VAL A 335 -16.47 0.85 30.33
CA VAL A 335 -15.96 1.78 29.33
C VAL A 335 -17.15 2.45 28.66
N GLN A 336 -17.13 3.77 28.64
CA GLN A 336 -18.03 4.59 27.82
C GLN A 336 -17.26 5.13 26.62
N MET A 337 -17.84 4.99 25.44
CA MET A 337 -17.29 5.50 24.18
C MET A 337 -18.32 6.40 23.52
N LYS A 338 -17.91 7.62 23.16
CA LYS A 338 -18.70 8.55 22.37
C LYS A 338 -18.01 8.74 21.04
N LEU A 339 -18.61 8.22 19.97
CA LEU A 339 -18.01 8.11 18.65
C LEU A 339 -18.83 8.91 17.63
N GLN A 340 -18.13 9.45 16.65
CA GLN A 340 -18.69 10.05 15.46
C GLN A 340 -18.07 9.34 14.26
N VAL A 341 -18.93 8.80 13.40
CA VAL A 341 -18.54 8.11 12.17
C VAL A 341 -18.84 9.05 11.02
N ASP A 342 -17.85 9.27 10.16
CA ASP A 342 -18.05 10.02 8.93
C ASP A 342 -18.48 9.12 7.76
N ASP A 343 -18.92 9.74 6.67
CA ASP A 343 -19.36 9.01 5.46
C ASP A 343 -18.23 8.20 4.79
N SER A 344 -16.96 8.44 5.16
CA SER A 344 -15.79 7.70 4.69
C SER A 344 -15.48 6.45 5.53
N GLY A 345 -16.19 6.28 6.64
CA GLY A 345 -15.96 5.20 7.60
C GLY A 345 -14.81 5.48 8.57
N GLN A 346 -14.28 6.71 8.67
CA GLN A 346 -13.43 7.07 9.79
C GLN A 346 -14.27 7.27 11.06
N VAL A 347 -13.70 6.85 12.17
CA VAL A 347 -14.25 7.03 13.52
C VAL A 347 -13.35 7.98 14.27
N SER A 348 -13.95 9.01 14.86
CA SER A 348 -13.31 9.82 15.88
C SER A 348 -14.18 9.89 17.13
N GLY A 349 -13.59 10.06 18.30
CA GLY A 349 -14.38 10.08 19.53
C GLY A 349 -13.55 10.16 20.80
N THR A 350 -14.22 9.84 21.91
CA THR A 350 -13.60 9.79 23.24
C THR A 350 -13.94 8.47 23.92
N ILE A 351 -13.03 8.04 24.79
CA ILE A 351 -13.17 6.88 25.65
C ILE A 351 -12.94 7.30 27.10
N THR A 352 -13.80 6.82 28.00
CA THR A 352 -13.62 6.93 29.44
C THR A 352 -13.79 5.56 30.07
N GLY A 353 -12.77 5.11 30.80
CA GLY A 353 -12.80 3.88 31.60
C GLY A 353 -12.92 4.21 33.08
N GLY A 354 -13.72 3.46 33.82
CA GLY A 354 -13.85 3.57 35.27
C GLY A 354 -14.50 2.35 35.92
N ASN A 355 -14.40 2.24 37.25
CA ASN A 355 -15.16 1.26 38.02
C ASN A 355 -16.64 1.67 38.04
N GLY A 356 -17.50 0.87 37.41
CA GLY A 356 -18.91 1.17 37.23
C GLY A 356 -19.66 1.26 38.56
N ALA A 357 -19.96 2.49 38.99
CA ALA A 357 -21.00 2.77 39.96
C ALA A 357 -21.80 4.01 39.51
N SER A 358 -22.98 3.74 38.95
CA SER A 358 -24.18 4.60 38.84
C SER A 358 -24.09 5.98 38.17
N SER A 359 -24.82 6.11 37.05
CA SER A 359 -25.96 7.04 36.98
C SER A 359 -26.94 6.61 35.89
N SER A 360 -28.06 6.00 36.32
CA SER A 360 -29.27 5.84 35.50
C SER A 360 -29.83 7.21 35.12
N PRO A 361 -30.44 7.33 33.92
CA PRO A 361 -31.84 7.73 33.92
C PRO A 361 -32.68 6.82 33.03
N ASN A 362 -33.71 6.24 33.65
CA ASN A 362 -34.98 5.74 33.09
C ASN A 362 -35.17 5.81 31.57
N GLY A 363 -35.46 4.65 30.99
CA GLY A 363 -36.11 4.52 29.69
C GLY A 363 -36.30 3.05 29.35
N ASN A 364 -37.52 2.54 29.54
CA ASN A 364 -37.91 1.16 29.33
C ASN A 364 -37.68 0.67 27.89
N ILE A 365 -37.49 -0.65 27.80
CA ILE A 365 -37.49 -1.51 26.61
C ILE A 365 -38.82 -1.39 25.86
#